data_AF-A0A7Y8MAH8-F1
#
_entry.id   AF-A0A7Y8MAH8-F1
#
_cell.length_a   1.000
_cell.length_b   1.000
_cell.length_c   1.000
_cell.angle_alpha   90.00
_cell.angle_beta   90.00
_cell.angle_gamma   90.00
#
_symmetry.space_group_name_H-M   'P 1'
#
loop_
_entity.id
_entity.type
_entity.pdbx_description
1 polymer ?
#
loop_
_entity_poly.entity_id
_entity_poly.type
_entity_poly.pdbx_seq_one_letter_code
_entity_poly.pdbx_strand_id
1 'polypeptide(L)'
;MADAFETAIARAIDGKTKPLGALGRIEALAAQIARHLGTLRPALPDARLLLFVADHGIAEEGVSAYPSVVTRQMLFNFLAGGAAATVFAREAGIAVSIVDAGVA
;
A
#
# COMPACT_ATOMS: atom_id res chain seq x y z
N MET A 1 27.06 -13.49 2.40
CA MET A 1 26.00 -13.26 3.42
C MET A 1 24.63 -13.09 2.78
N ALA A 2 24.46 -12.22 1.77
CA ALA A 2 23.22 -12.12 0.99
C ALA A 2 22.76 -13.46 0.39
N ASP A 3 23.70 -14.23 -0.16
CA ASP A 3 23.43 -15.54 -0.80
C ASP A 3 22.87 -16.62 0.16
N ALA A 4 23.31 -16.60 1.42
CA ALA A 4 22.82 -17.53 2.44
C ALA A 4 21.36 -17.24 2.83
N PHE A 5 20.97 -15.96 2.87
CA PHE A 5 19.61 -15.56 3.21
C PHE A 5 18.64 -15.82 2.05
N GLU A 6 19.05 -15.54 0.81
CA GLU A 6 18.26 -15.90 -0.39
C GLU A 6 17.98 -17.41 -0.44
N THR A 7 19.00 -18.23 -0.19
CA THR A 7 18.83 -19.68 -0.11
C THR A 7 17.86 -20.08 1.00
N ALA A 8 17.92 -19.41 2.16
CA ALA A 8 17.01 -19.69 3.28
C ALA A 8 15.55 -19.31 2.96
N ILE A 9 15.33 -18.22 2.22
CA ILE A 9 14.00 -17.81 1.74
C ILE A 9 13.43 -18.86 0.79
N ALA A 10 14.21 -19.27 -0.22
CA ALA A 10 13.78 -20.29 -1.18
C ALA A 10 13.39 -21.60 -0.46
N ARG A 11 14.26 -22.09 0.44
CA ARG A 11 13.99 -23.29 1.26
C ARG A 11 12.73 -23.16 2.11
N ALA A 12 12.48 -21.99 2.70
CA ALA A 12 11.28 -21.77 3.52
C ALA A 12 9.98 -21.78 2.70
N ILE A 13 10.02 -21.30 1.46
CA ILE A 13 8.89 -21.27 0.53
C ILE A 13 8.65 -22.65 -0.07
N ASP A 14 9.70 -23.32 -0.55
CA ASP A 14 9.61 -24.65 -1.18
C ASP A 14 9.27 -25.74 -0.16
N GLY A 15 9.69 -25.56 1.09
CA GLY A 15 9.38 -26.48 2.19
C GLY A 15 7.96 -26.38 2.74
N LYS A 16 7.09 -25.50 2.20
CA LYS A 16 5.66 -25.48 2.56
C LYS A 16 4.96 -26.71 1.99
N THR A 17 3.88 -27.15 2.63
CA THR A 17 3.07 -28.30 2.18
C THR A 17 2.24 -27.96 0.94
N LYS A 18 2.94 -27.80 -0.19
CA LYS A 18 2.42 -27.47 -1.52
C LYS A 18 3.35 -28.09 -2.58
N PRO A 19 2.85 -28.40 -3.80
CA PRO A 19 3.75 -28.63 -4.93
C PRO A 19 4.63 -27.40 -5.19
N LEU A 20 5.84 -27.62 -5.72
CA LEU A 20 6.74 -26.52 -6.07
C LEU A 20 6.06 -25.57 -7.06
N GLY A 21 6.11 -24.26 -6.77
CA GLY A 21 5.51 -23.21 -7.59
C GLY A 21 3.97 -23.13 -7.56
N ALA A 22 3.26 -23.96 -6.79
CA ALA A 22 1.79 -24.02 -6.81
C ALA A 22 1.09 -22.71 -6.40
N LEU A 23 1.76 -21.82 -5.66
CA LEU A 23 1.19 -20.51 -5.29
C LEU A 23 1.54 -19.39 -6.29
N GLY A 24 2.27 -19.71 -7.37
CA GLY A 24 2.59 -18.79 -8.46
C GLY A 24 3.20 -17.48 -7.97
N ARG A 25 2.55 -16.34 -8.30
CA ARG A 25 3.06 -15.00 -7.95
C ARG A 25 3.20 -14.77 -6.44
N ILE A 26 2.45 -15.50 -5.62
CA ILE A 26 2.49 -15.35 -4.16
C ILE A 26 3.86 -15.78 -3.62
N GLU A 27 4.52 -16.75 -4.24
CA GLU A 27 5.86 -17.20 -3.84
C GLU A 27 6.91 -16.09 -4.06
N ALA A 28 6.88 -15.45 -5.23
CA ALA A 28 7.74 -14.32 -5.54
C ALA A 28 7.49 -13.12 -4.60
N LEU A 29 6.21 -12.84 -4.30
CA LEU A 29 5.84 -11.78 -3.36
C LEU A 29 6.32 -12.10 -1.94
N ALA A 30 6.15 -13.33 -1.46
CA ALA A 30 6.65 -13.76 -0.14
C ALA A 30 8.17 -13.59 -0.03
N ALA A 31 8.92 -13.98 -1.09
CA ALA A 31 10.36 -13.78 -1.15
C ALA A 31 10.72 -12.28 -1.13
N GLN A 32 10.00 -11.42 -1.85
CA GLN A 32 10.22 -9.97 -1.80
C GLN A 32 10.01 -9.40 -0.40
N ILE A 33 8.91 -9.78 0.27
CA ILE A 33 8.61 -9.28 1.62
C ILE A 33 9.68 -9.78 2.62
N ALA A 34 10.07 -11.05 2.54
CA ALA A 34 11.11 -11.62 3.41
C ALA A 34 12.46 -10.91 3.23
N ARG A 35 12.85 -10.60 1.98
CA ARG A 35 14.05 -9.82 1.66
C ARG A 35 13.99 -8.42 2.28
N HIS A 36 12.86 -7.72 2.09
CA HIS A 36 12.72 -6.34 2.54
C HIS A 36 12.68 -6.22 4.06
N LEU A 37 12.04 -7.18 4.74
CA LEU A 37 11.95 -7.20 6.20
C LEU A 37 13.11 -7.94 6.88
N GLY A 38 14.01 -8.56 6.11
CA GLY A 38 15.15 -9.31 6.65
C GLY A 38 14.77 -10.51 7.52
N THR A 39 13.59 -11.11 7.31
CA THR A 39 13.08 -12.22 8.13
C THR A 39 12.35 -13.28 7.30
N LEU A 40 12.46 -14.55 7.71
CA LEU A 40 11.70 -15.67 7.14
C LEU A 40 10.27 -15.76 7.71
N ARG A 41 9.94 -14.94 8.70
CA ARG A 41 8.61 -14.85 9.32
C ARG A 41 8.12 -13.40 9.23
N PRO A 42 7.85 -12.91 8.01
CA PRO A 42 7.41 -11.53 7.83
C PRO A 42 6.05 -11.31 8.50
N ALA A 43 5.93 -10.19 9.20
CA ALA A 43 4.69 -9.69 9.77
C ALA A 43 4.59 -8.18 9.54
N LEU A 44 3.38 -7.67 9.32
CA LEU A 44 3.09 -6.26 9.09
C LEU A 44 2.00 -5.79 10.06
N PRO A 45 2.28 -5.74 11.38
CA PRO A 45 1.26 -5.43 12.38
C PRO A 45 0.75 -3.98 12.29
N ASP A 46 1.59 -3.05 11.82
CA ASP A 46 1.31 -1.61 11.77
C ASP A 46 1.18 -1.08 10.34
N ALA A 47 0.44 -1.80 9.49
CA ALA A 47 0.15 -1.32 8.15
C ALA A 47 -0.69 -0.03 8.19
N ARG A 48 -0.27 0.98 7.43
CA ARG A 48 -0.93 2.29 7.37
C ARG A 48 -1.03 2.81 5.94
N LEU A 49 -2.18 3.37 5.60
CA LEU A 49 -2.41 4.13 4.38
C LEU A 49 -2.17 5.62 4.66
N LEU A 50 -1.19 6.21 3.97
CA LEU A 50 -0.93 7.65 3.99
C LEU A 50 -1.54 8.30 2.75
N LEU A 51 -2.50 9.21 2.94
CA LEU A 51 -3.14 9.96 1.86
C LEU A 51 -2.62 11.40 1.88
N PHE A 52 -1.79 11.74 0.89
CA PHE A 52 -1.33 13.11 0.68
C PHE A 52 -2.30 13.83 -0.24
N VAL A 53 -2.82 14.97 0.21
CA VAL A 53 -3.84 15.74 -0.50
C VAL A 53 -3.28 17.13 -0.78
N ALA A 54 -3.30 17.55 -2.05
CA ALA A 54 -2.83 18.86 -2.48
C ALA A 54 -3.55 19.28 -3.77
N ASP A 55 -3.63 20.59 -4.00
CA ASP A 55 -4.10 21.17 -5.25
C ASP A 55 -2.94 21.38 -6.23
N HIS A 56 -3.29 21.54 -7.51
CA HIS A 56 -2.32 21.81 -8.58
C HIS A 56 -2.75 23.06 -9.35
N GLY A 57 -1.87 24.08 -9.40
CA GLY A 57 -2.17 25.33 -10.11
C GLY A 57 -2.47 25.15 -11.61
N ILE A 58 -1.93 24.11 -12.24
CA ILE A 58 -2.23 23.78 -13.65
C ILE A 58 -3.72 23.50 -13.91
N ALA A 59 -4.52 23.23 -12.87
CA ALA A 59 -5.96 23.06 -13.01
C ALA A 59 -6.67 24.30 -13.60
N GLU A 60 -6.09 25.50 -13.45
CA GLU A 60 -6.59 26.74 -14.06
C GLU A 60 -6.56 26.71 -15.60
N GLU A 61 -5.69 25.88 -16.19
CA GLU A 61 -5.59 25.68 -17.64
C GLU A 61 -6.66 24.73 -18.20
N GLY A 62 -7.63 24.31 -17.39
CA GLY A 62 -8.75 23.45 -17.83
C GLY A 62 -8.35 22.01 -18.13
N VAL A 63 -7.21 21.53 -17.59
CA VAL A 63 -6.72 20.16 -17.81
C VAL A 63 -7.51 19.08 -17.05
N SER A 64 -8.42 19.50 -16.16
CA SER A 64 -9.28 18.62 -15.35
C SER A 64 -10.75 18.82 -15.70
N ALA A 65 -11.50 17.71 -15.76
CA ALA A 65 -12.96 17.74 -15.87
C ALA A 65 -13.67 18.17 -14.56
N TYR A 66 -12.93 18.23 -13.45
CA TYR A 66 -13.44 18.61 -12.14
C TYR A 66 -12.82 19.93 -11.65
N PRO A 67 -13.61 20.80 -11.02
CA PRO A 67 -13.08 22.05 -10.44
C PRO A 67 -12.19 21.75 -9.23
N SER A 68 -11.19 22.61 -8.98
CA SER A 68 -10.19 22.40 -7.90
C SER A 68 -10.80 22.27 -6.49
N VAL A 69 -11.98 22.86 -6.24
CA VAL A 69 -12.70 22.72 -4.96
C VAL A 69 -13.00 21.25 -4.59
N VAL A 70 -13.02 20.34 -5.58
CA VAL A 70 -13.21 18.91 -5.35
C VAL A 70 -12.10 18.31 -4.48
N THR A 71 -10.87 18.82 -4.54
CA THR A 71 -9.76 18.39 -3.67
C THR A 71 -10.15 18.53 -2.20
N ARG A 72 -10.63 19.71 -1.81
CA ARG A 72 -11.08 19.99 -0.44
C ARG A 72 -12.34 19.20 -0.06
N GLN A 73 -13.26 19.00 -0.99
CA GLN A 73 -14.43 18.14 -0.75
C GLN A 73 -14.02 16.68 -0.50
N MET A 74 -13.05 16.17 -1.26
CA MET A 74 -12.52 14.83 -1.07
C MET A 74 -11.73 14.70 0.22
N LEU A 75 -11.00 15.72 0.66
CA LEU A 75 -10.39 15.76 1.99
C LEU A 75 -11.42 15.50 3.09
N PHE A 76 -12.55 16.21 3.07
CA PHE A 76 -13.64 15.95 4.02
C PHE A 76 -14.25 14.56 3.86
N ASN A 77 -14.37 14.05 2.63
CA ASN A 77 -14.84 12.69 2.39
C ASN A 77 -13.87 11.62 2.96
N PHE A 78 -12.56 11.83 2.87
CA PHE A 78 -11.55 10.97 3.49
C PHE A 78 -11.67 11.01 5.02
N LEU A 79 -11.80 12.20 5.61
CA LEU A 79 -11.99 12.37 7.06
C LEU A 79 -13.28 11.69 7.55
N ALA A 80 -14.35 11.72 6.75
CA ALA A 80 -15.61 11.05 7.03
C ALA A 80 -15.58 9.53 6.75
N GLY A 81 -14.49 9.01 6.15
CA GLY A 81 -14.35 7.60 5.80
C GLY A 81 -15.22 7.15 4.61
N GLY A 82 -15.81 8.07 3.86
CA GLY A 82 -16.75 7.77 2.76
C GLY A 82 -16.07 7.51 1.41
N ALA A 83 -14.77 7.75 1.29
CA ALA A 83 -14.02 7.49 0.07
C ALA A 83 -13.70 5.99 -0.11
N ALA A 84 -13.57 5.54 -1.35
CA ALA A 84 -13.20 4.15 -1.65
C ALA A 84 -11.90 3.72 -0.95
N ALA A 85 -10.88 4.59 -0.94
CA ALA A 85 -9.59 4.31 -0.29
C ALA A 85 -9.75 4.10 1.23
N THR A 86 -10.55 4.92 1.90
CA THR A 86 -10.80 4.80 3.35
C THR A 86 -11.67 3.61 3.69
N VAL A 87 -12.62 3.26 2.81
CA VAL A 87 -13.41 2.03 2.94
C VAL A 87 -12.52 0.80 2.82
N PHE A 88 -11.70 0.69 1.78
CA PHE A 88 -10.81 -0.48 1.62
C PHE A 88 -9.78 -0.59 2.75
N ALA A 89 -9.23 0.52 3.23
CA ALA A 89 -8.33 0.51 4.37
C ALA A 89 -9.04 -0.04 5.63
N ARG A 90 -10.27 0.40 5.90
CA ARG A 90 -11.08 -0.12 7.01
C ARG A 90 -11.34 -1.62 6.87
N GLU A 91 -11.79 -2.09 5.71
CA GLU A 91 -12.05 -3.52 5.48
C GLU A 91 -10.78 -4.38 5.62
N ALA A 92 -9.61 -3.82 5.31
CA ALA A 92 -8.32 -4.49 5.48
C ALA A 92 -7.70 -4.33 6.89
N GLY A 93 -8.36 -3.62 7.82
CA GLY A 93 -7.82 -3.32 9.15
C GLY A 93 -6.60 -2.39 9.14
N ILE A 94 -6.43 -1.59 8.08
CA ILE A 94 -5.31 -0.67 7.86
C ILE A 94 -5.69 0.72 8.40
N ALA A 95 -4.85 1.28 9.27
CA ALA A 95 -5.04 2.65 9.75
C ALA A 95 -4.84 3.65 8.61
N VAL A 96 -5.62 4.74 8.60
CA VAL A 96 -5.46 5.82 7.62
C VAL A 96 -4.86 7.05 8.30
N SER A 97 -3.93 7.72 7.64
CA SER A 97 -3.51 9.07 8.02
C SER A 97 -3.55 9.97 6.80
N ILE A 98 -4.14 11.14 6.97
CA ILE A 98 -4.32 12.12 5.91
C ILE A 98 -3.32 13.24 6.17
N VAL A 99 -2.60 13.62 5.12
CA VAL A 99 -1.59 14.67 5.13
C VAL A 99 -2.06 15.74 4.15
N ASP A 100 -2.42 16.91 4.68
CA ASP A 100 -2.53 18.10 3.85
C ASP A 100 -1.11 18.50 3.42
N ALA A 101 -0.86 18.40 2.12
CA ALA A 101 0.43 18.70 1.50
C ALA A 101 0.38 19.95 0.62
N GLY A 102 -0.74 20.70 0.62
CA GLY A 102 -0.92 21.90 -0.19
C GLY A 102 -2.34 22.07 -0.73
N VAL A 103 -3.37 21.87 0.09
CA VAL A 103 -4.76 22.19 -0.28
C VAL A 103 -4.98 23.70 -0.23
N ALA A 104 -5.62 24.26 -1.26
CA ALA A 104 -5.87 25.70 -1.40
C ALA A 104 -7.24 26.16 -0.85
#